data_AF-A0A0C4F046-F1
#
_entry.id   AF-A0A0C4F046-F1
#
_cell.length_a   1.000
_cell.length_b   1.000
_cell.length_c   1.000
_cell.angle_alpha   90.00
_cell.angle_beta   90.00
_cell.angle_gamma   90.00
#
_symmetry.space_group_name_H-M   'P 1'
#
loop_
_entity.id
_entity.type
_entity.pdbx_description
1 polymer ?
#
loop_
_entity_poly.entity_id
_entity_poly.type
_entity_poly.pdbx_seq_one_letter_code
_entity_poly.pdbx_strand_id
1 'polypeptide(L)'
;MNSASNLQNIEILNSLYKELLLFGSLDEFSNASDAEFQLKSLRSLLRLGDYVAESVAVPAVFAKIEIFKPTTVVNLVELHTKLLFHKLGNNFFDSLDSVIPEIEFLESGAAMVHFHRSIKALPAADKQRAVQVVLKTILSHAPENFPMKGSPSPQYAQISEGFLQDEFLETEYITNLMKVFEIHEKLATSAGKRIEYQLVYYILDFINQYHQKVMQKHMGYGWKKDSSNFDRELDFMRRYLKKYRNRFLDRRYTDASQDLGDFIGFESARTDYGSNPFLFWIFTVLTGPFEHQNWDELFKDPGEMSYTLWMREIGRGKLHEFLRNVPDEQLSQYLPLSMAKGVPIRPGSSRRKTWISAKDLFAGGAN
;
A
#
# COMPACT_ATOMS: atom_id res chain seq x y z
N MET A 1 29.88 -24.75 -10.54
CA MET A 1 30.14 -23.62 -9.62
C MET A 1 30.24 -24.16 -8.21
N ASN A 2 31.27 -23.76 -7.45
CA ASN A 2 31.79 -24.46 -6.28
C ASN A 2 30.96 -24.14 -5.01
N SER A 3 30.49 -25.17 -4.30
CA SER A 3 29.65 -25.04 -3.09
C SER A 3 30.30 -24.20 -1.97
N ALA A 4 31.64 -24.21 -1.88
CA ALA A 4 32.40 -23.41 -0.92
C ALA A 4 32.29 -21.89 -1.16
N SER A 5 32.22 -21.45 -2.42
CA SER A 5 32.07 -20.01 -2.75
C SER A 5 30.67 -19.50 -2.39
N ASN A 6 29.64 -20.35 -2.55
CA ASN A 6 28.27 -20.00 -2.16
C ASN A 6 28.13 -19.85 -0.64
N LEU A 7 28.82 -20.68 0.16
CA LEU A 7 28.80 -20.57 1.62
C LEU A 7 29.47 -19.28 2.11
N GLN A 8 30.62 -18.92 1.53
CA GLN A 8 31.31 -17.67 1.87
C GLN A 8 30.44 -16.43 1.56
N ASN A 9 29.76 -16.41 0.41
CA ASN A 9 28.84 -15.32 0.06
C ASN A 9 27.69 -15.19 1.07
N ILE A 10 27.18 -16.31 1.59
CA ILE A 10 26.12 -16.32 2.60
C ILE A 10 26.63 -15.81 3.95
N GLU A 11 27.84 -16.18 4.35
CA GLU A 11 28.46 -15.66 5.57
C GLU A 11 28.65 -14.14 5.52
N ILE A 12 29.14 -13.63 4.39
CA ILE A 12 29.26 -12.17 4.14
C ILE A 12 27.89 -11.51 4.22
N LEU A 13 26.87 -12.06 3.54
CA LEU A 13 25.51 -11.53 3.54
C LEU A 13 24.91 -11.49 4.95
N ASN A 14 25.07 -12.55 5.72
CA ASN A 14 24.59 -12.63 7.09
C ASN A 14 25.36 -11.68 8.03
N SER A 15 26.64 -11.43 7.77
CA SER A 15 27.42 -10.40 8.49
C SER A 15 26.91 -9.00 8.18
N LEU A 16 26.67 -8.68 6.91
CA LEU A 16 26.11 -7.38 6.50
C LEU A 16 24.73 -7.14 7.10
N TYR A 17 23.89 -8.17 7.16
CA TYR A 17 22.60 -8.10 7.85
C TYR A 17 22.76 -7.75 9.35
N LYS A 18 23.71 -8.39 10.06
CA LYS A 18 23.97 -8.10 11.47
C LYS A 18 24.44 -6.66 11.68
N GLU A 19 25.32 -6.16 10.81
CA GLU A 19 25.75 -4.75 10.85
C GLU A 19 24.57 -3.80 10.64
N LEU A 20 23.69 -4.10 9.66
CA LEU A 20 22.49 -3.28 9.43
C LEU A 20 21.57 -3.22 10.67
N LEU A 21 21.43 -4.34 11.40
CA LEU A 21 20.66 -4.35 12.65
C LEU A 21 21.28 -3.46 13.73
N LEU A 22 22.62 -3.41 13.82
CA LEU A 22 23.30 -2.52 14.77
C LEU A 22 22.97 -1.06 14.45
N PHE A 23 23.03 -0.65 13.18
CA PHE A 23 22.62 0.69 12.76
C PHE A 23 21.14 1.01 13.07
N GLY A 24 20.25 0.04 12.91
CA GLY A 24 18.83 0.19 13.23
C GLY A 24 18.53 0.27 14.73
N SER A 25 19.48 -0.11 15.59
CA SER A 25 19.33 -0.16 17.05
C SER A 25 19.99 0.99 17.82
N LEU A 26 20.88 1.75 17.17
CA LEU A 26 21.87 2.58 17.88
C LEU A 26 21.35 3.93 18.39
N ASP A 27 20.23 4.45 17.90
CA ASP A 27 19.44 5.59 18.44
C ASP A 27 18.33 5.83 17.39
N GLU A 28 17.05 5.87 17.78
CA GLU A 28 15.93 6.01 16.82
C GLU A 28 16.12 7.24 15.90
N PHE A 29 16.44 6.93 14.65
CA PHE A 29 16.68 7.77 13.46
C PHE A 29 16.77 9.29 13.72
N SER A 30 17.99 9.74 14.01
CA SER A 30 18.34 11.12 14.37
C SER A 30 17.90 12.20 13.37
N ASN A 31 17.63 11.86 12.11
CA ASN A 31 16.99 12.72 11.11
C ASN A 31 16.61 11.96 9.82
N ALA A 32 15.93 12.65 8.89
CA ALA A 32 15.49 12.08 7.61
C ALA A 32 16.64 11.60 6.69
N SER A 33 17.84 12.20 6.78
CA SER A 33 18.99 11.80 5.95
C SER A 33 19.55 10.45 6.40
N ASP A 34 19.60 10.23 7.72
CA ASP A 34 20.01 8.94 8.29
C ASP A 34 19.03 7.85 7.89
N ALA A 35 17.72 8.13 7.96
CA ALA A 35 16.68 7.22 7.49
C ALA A 35 16.82 6.90 5.98
N GLU A 36 17.10 7.91 5.15
CA GLU A 36 17.33 7.69 3.72
C GLU A 36 18.57 6.81 3.46
N PHE A 37 19.66 7.04 4.18
CA PHE A 37 20.87 6.22 4.06
C PHE A 37 20.58 4.76 4.45
N GLN A 38 19.89 4.54 5.59
CA GLN A 38 19.53 3.20 6.04
C GLN A 38 18.56 2.50 5.08
N LEU A 39 17.60 3.23 4.47
CA LEU A 39 16.75 2.67 3.40
C LEU A 39 17.59 2.20 2.22
N LYS A 40 18.56 3.00 1.75
CA LYS A 40 19.46 2.60 0.65
C LYS A 40 20.27 1.36 1.01
N SER A 41 20.77 1.28 2.23
CA SER A 41 21.50 0.12 2.74
C SER A 41 20.64 -1.14 2.80
N LEU A 42 19.42 -1.04 3.34
CA LEU A 42 18.45 -2.14 3.38
C LEU A 42 18.08 -2.64 1.97
N ARG A 43 17.78 -1.73 1.05
CA ARG A 43 17.46 -2.06 -0.35
C ARG A 43 18.63 -2.75 -1.05
N SER A 44 19.85 -2.31 -0.78
CA SER A 44 21.07 -2.91 -1.32
C SER A 44 21.31 -4.32 -0.76
N LEU A 45 21.10 -4.51 0.55
CA LEU A 45 21.20 -5.82 1.21
C LEU A 45 20.22 -6.83 0.60
N LEU A 46 18.96 -6.43 0.43
CA LEU A 46 17.92 -7.28 -0.16
C LEU A 46 18.25 -7.63 -1.62
N ARG A 47 18.67 -6.65 -2.42
CA ARG A 47 19.09 -6.87 -3.82
C ARG A 47 20.29 -7.81 -3.92
N LEU A 48 21.29 -7.67 -3.05
CA LEU A 48 22.43 -8.58 -2.99
C LEU A 48 21.97 -9.98 -2.59
N GLY A 49 21.07 -10.07 -1.61
CA GLY A 49 20.39 -11.30 -1.27
C GLY A 49 19.75 -11.95 -2.49
N ASP A 50 19.06 -11.17 -3.31
CA ASP A 50 18.38 -11.68 -4.49
C ASP A 50 19.33 -12.28 -5.51
N TYR A 51 20.44 -11.61 -5.75
CA TYR A 51 21.50 -12.11 -6.60
C TYR A 51 22.10 -13.43 -6.05
N VAL A 52 22.33 -13.51 -4.74
CA VAL A 52 22.81 -14.75 -4.10
C VAL A 52 21.78 -15.87 -4.23
N ALA A 53 20.49 -15.58 -4.01
CA ALA A 53 19.41 -16.55 -4.15
C ALA A 53 19.35 -17.17 -5.55
N GLU A 54 19.48 -16.35 -6.59
CA GLU A 54 19.51 -16.81 -7.99
C GLU A 54 20.71 -17.72 -8.30
N SER A 55 21.83 -17.51 -7.60
CA SER A 55 23.06 -18.31 -7.76
C SER A 55 23.08 -19.63 -6.96
N VAL A 56 22.17 -19.79 -6.00
CA VAL A 56 22.13 -20.96 -5.10
C VAL A 56 21.15 -22.01 -5.60
N ALA A 57 21.66 -23.12 -6.13
CA ALA A 57 20.85 -24.22 -6.64
C ALA A 57 20.34 -25.21 -5.56
N VAL A 58 20.83 -25.13 -4.32
CA VAL A 58 20.59 -26.14 -3.28
C VAL A 58 19.71 -25.57 -2.15
N PRO A 59 18.50 -26.12 -1.92
CA PRO A 59 17.56 -25.62 -0.90
C PRO A 59 18.14 -25.57 0.53
N ALA A 60 18.97 -26.55 0.91
CA ALA A 60 19.62 -26.58 2.22
C ALA A 60 20.62 -25.43 2.44
N VAL A 61 21.19 -24.90 1.36
CA VAL A 61 22.09 -23.74 1.40
C VAL A 61 21.27 -22.46 1.45
N PHE A 62 20.18 -22.38 0.70
CA PHE A 62 19.23 -21.26 0.72
C PHE A 62 18.65 -21.01 2.13
N ALA A 63 18.33 -22.08 2.86
CA ALA A 63 17.82 -22.01 4.23
C ALA A 63 18.76 -21.34 5.25
N LYS A 64 20.04 -21.15 4.90
CA LYS A 64 21.05 -20.49 5.74
C LYS A 64 21.08 -18.96 5.60
N ILE A 65 20.33 -18.41 4.64
CA ILE A 65 20.29 -16.96 4.41
C ILE A 65 19.32 -16.32 5.40
N GLU A 66 19.85 -15.57 6.37
CA GLU A 66 19.08 -15.02 7.50
C GLU A 66 17.97 -14.07 7.03
N ILE A 67 18.25 -13.25 6.02
CA ILE A 67 17.32 -12.25 5.49
C ILE A 67 16.10 -12.86 4.76
N PHE A 68 16.09 -14.18 4.54
CA PHE A 68 14.95 -14.90 3.95
C PHE A 68 14.17 -15.74 4.95
N LYS A 69 14.61 -15.79 6.22
CA LYS A 69 13.82 -16.45 7.26
C LYS A 69 12.53 -15.65 7.50
N PRO A 70 11.38 -16.31 7.69
CA PRO A 70 10.09 -15.62 7.78
C PRO A 70 10.05 -14.50 8.82
N THR A 71 10.53 -14.77 10.03
CA THR A 71 10.61 -13.76 11.11
C THR A 71 11.51 -12.58 10.75
N THR A 72 12.65 -12.84 10.12
CA THR A 72 13.56 -11.78 9.67
C THR A 72 12.90 -10.91 8.61
N VAL A 73 12.21 -11.51 7.62
CA VAL A 73 11.52 -10.76 6.56
C VAL A 73 10.47 -9.83 7.17
N VAL A 74 9.67 -10.31 8.12
CA VAL A 74 8.68 -9.49 8.84
C VAL A 74 9.35 -8.30 9.55
N ASN A 75 10.45 -8.54 10.27
CA ASN A 75 11.18 -7.47 10.96
C ASN A 75 11.78 -6.45 9.98
N LEU A 76 12.27 -6.90 8.82
CA LEU A 76 12.81 -6.01 7.79
C LEU A 76 11.72 -5.16 7.12
N VAL A 77 10.50 -5.71 6.97
CA VAL A 77 9.32 -4.93 6.51
C VAL A 77 8.92 -3.87 7.53
N GLU A 78 8.92 -4.22 8.81
CA GLU A 78 8.68 -3.27 9.90
C GLU A 78 9.73 -2.13 9.87
N LEU A 79 11.02 -2.48 9.82
CA LEU A 79 12.12 -1.53 9.71
C LEU A 79 11.98 -0.63 8.48
N HIS A 80 11.66 -1.20 7.32
CA HIS A 80 11.42 -0.43 6.10
C HIS A 80 10.29 0.60 6.29
N THR A 81 9.19 0.19 6.92
CA THR A 81 8.04 1.07 7.17
C THR A 81 8.40 2.20 8.14
N LYS A 82 9.11 1.90 9.25
CA LYS A 82 9.62 2.91 10.19
C LYS A 82 10.53 3.92 9.48
N LEU A 83 11.46 3.42 8.68
CA LEU A 83 12.37 4.27 7.93
C LEU A 83 11.66 5.18 6.92
N LEU A 84 10.57 4.71 6.29
CA LEU A 84 9.75 5.56 5.41
C LEU A 84 9.11 6.71 6.18
N PHE A 85 8.61 6.49 7.40
CA PHE A 85 8.11 7.58 8.24
C PHE A 85 9.20 8.61 8.54
N HIS A 86 10.38 8.18 8.95
CA HIS A 86 11.48 9.11 9.28
C HIS A 86 12.00 9.87 8.06
N LYS A 87 12.04 9.21 6.88
CA LYS A 87 12.42 9.86 5.62
C LYS A 87 11.36 10.89 5.16
N LEU A 88 10.08 10.52 5.21
CA LEU A 88 9.01 11.29 4.58
C LEU A 88 8.37 12.32 5.52
N GLY A 89 8.42 12.07 6.83
CA GLY A 89 7.75 12.87 7.86
C GLY A 89 6.26 13.04 7.56
N ASN A 90 5.78 14.27 7.71
CA ASN A 90 4.41 14.69 7.41
C ASN A 90 3.96 14.46 5.95
N ASN A 91 4.87 14.09 5.04
CA ASN A 91 4.53 13.73 3.67
C ASN A 91 4.25 12.23 3.49
N PHE A 92 4.35 11.39 4.53
CA PHE A 92 4.15 9.95 4.41
C PHE A 92 2.81 9.59 3.73
N PHE A 93 1.71 10.22 4.16
CA PHE A 93 0.37 9.99 3.60
C PHE A 93 0.13 10.67 2.25
N ASP A 94 1.10 11.43 1.75
CA ASP A 94 0.98 12.18 0.51
C ASP A 94 2.08 11.82 -0.50
N SER A 95 2.93 10.87 -0.14
CA SER A 95 4.06 10.42 -0.94
C SER A 95 3.71 9.21 -1.79
N LEU A 96 4.30 9.16 -2.98
CA LEU A 96 4.27 8.01 -3.88
C LEU A 96 5.20 6.88 -3.44
N ASP A 97 6.18 7.21 -2.58
CA ASP A 97 7.13 6.25 -1.98
C ASP A 97 6.56 5.58 -0.72
N SER A 98 5.31 5.87 -0.35
CA SER A 98 4.67 5.36 0.87
C SER A 98 4.37 3.86 0.79
N VAL A 99 3.81 3.32 1.87
CA VAL A 99 3.41 1.91 1.99
C VAL A 99 2.01 1.80 2.58
N ILE A 100 1.26 0.78 2.17
CA ILE A 100 -0.06 0.45 2.71
C ILE A 100 -0.09 -0.99 3.26
N PRO A 101 -0.93 -1.27 4.27
CA PRO A 101 -0.98 -2.57 4.94
C PRO A 101 -1.89 -3.57 4.19
N GLU A 102 -1.51 -3.93 2.97
CA GLU A 102 -2.23 -4.95 2.17
C GLU A 102 -1.27 -5.96 1.59
N ILE A 103 -1.59 -7.26 1.71
CA ILE A 103 -0.65 -8.31 1.30
C ILE A 103 -0.35 -8.25 -0.19
N GLU A 104 -1.34 -8.00 -1.04
CA GLU A 104 -1.14 -7.89 -2.48
C GLU A 104 -0.25 -6.68 -2.82
N PHE A 105 -0.34 -5.59 -2.06
CA PHE A 105 0.58 -4.45 -2.19
C PHE A 105 2.00 -4.81 -1.74
N LEU A 106 2.16 -5.50 -0.61
CA LEU A 106 3.48 -5.93 -0.14
C LEU A 106 4.15 -6.91 -1.11
N GLU A 107 3.37 -7.71 -1.84
CA GLU A 107 3.86 -8.67 -2.83
C GLU A 107 4.21 -8.06 -4.19
N SER A 108 3.61 -6.94 -4.56
CA SER A 108 3.68 -6.46 -5.95
C SER A 108 3.87 -4.95 -6.12
N GLY A 109 3.58 -4.14 -5.11
CA GLY A 109 3.69 -2.70 -5.15
C GLY A 109 5.13 -2.22 -5.28
N ALA A 110 5.33 -1.15 -6.05
CA ALA A 110 6.66 -0.66 -6.40
C ALA A 110 7.51 -0.24 -5.20
N ALA A 111 6.93 0.37 -4.16
CA ALA A 111 7.64 0.72 -2.93
C ALA A 111 8.22 -0.51 -2.19
N MET A 112 7.65 -1.70 -2.46
CA MET A 112 8.04 -2.98 -1.86
C MET A 112 8.83 -3.87 -2.82
N VAL A 113 9.32 -3.35 -3.95
CA VAL A 113 9.99 -4.15 -5.00
C VAL A 113 11.13 -5.03 -4.49
N HIS A 114 11.91 -4.53 -3.53
CA HIS A 114 13.03 -5.26 -2.92
C HIS A 114 12.60 -6.42 -2.00
N PHE A 115 11.33 -6.47 -1.63
CA PHE A 115 10.74 -7.49 -0.77
C PHE A 115 9.91 -8.52 -1.55
N HIS A 116 9.61 -8.29 -2.84
CA HIS A 116 8.66 -9.11 -3.61
C HIS A 116 8.93 -10.60 -3.54
N ARG A 117 10.20 -11.05 -3.72
CA ARG A 117 10.51 -12.49 -3.60
C ARG A 117 10.24 -12.98 -2.18
N SER A 118 10.79 -12.30 -1.19
CA SER A 118 10.73 -12.72 0.21
C SER A 118 9.29 -12.79 0.72
N ILE A 119 8.45 -11.78 0.42
CA ILE A 119 7.05 -11.74 0.84
C ILE A 119 6.22 -12.80 0.15
N LYS A 120 6.38 -12.99 -1.17
CA LYS A 120 5.65 -14.05 -1.89
C LYS A 120 5.98 -15.44 -1.35
N ALA A 121 7.22 -15.65 -0.91
CA ALA A 121 7.70 -16.91 -0.35
C ALA A 121 7.28 -17.14 1.12
N LEU A 122 6.69 -16.15 1.80
CA LEU A 122 6.25 -16.31 3.19
C LEU A 122 5.10 -17.33 3.32
N PRO A 123 5.07 -18.13 4.39
CA PRO A 123 3.87 -18.83 4.81
C PRO A 123 2.70 -17.86 5.09
N ALA A 124 1.46 -18.35 4.99
CA ALA A 124 0.26 -17.51 5.17
C ALA A 124 0.23 -16.78 6.52
N ALA A 125 0.65 -17.44 7.61
CA ALA A 125 0.72 -16.83 8.95
C ALA A 125 1.73 -15.67 9.01
N ASP A 126 2.86 -15.79 8.31
CA ASP A 126 3.87 -14.74 8.25
C ASP A 126 3.46 -13.60 7.31
N LYS A 127 2.68 -13.87 6.26
CA LYS A 127 2.04 -12.84 5.44
C LYS A 127 1.05 -12.00 6.25
N GLN A 128 0.20 -12.65 7.04
CA GLN A 128 -0.66 -11.97 8.00
C GLN A 128 0.16 -11.10 8.96
N ARG A 129 1.23 -11.66 9.53
CA ARG A 129 2.11 -10.92 10.45
C ARG A 129 2.78 -9.73 9.78
N ALA A 130 3.21 -9.86 8.52
CA ALA A 130 3.77 -8.77 7.73
C ALA A 130 2.77 -7.61 7.57
N VAL A 131 1.51 -7.92 7.23
CA VAL A 131 0.44 -6.91 7.16
C VAL A 131 0.20 -6.27 8.53
N GLN A 132 0.14 -7.07 9.59
CA GLN A 132 -0.09 -6.58 10.95
C GLN A 132 1.03 -5.63 11.41
N VAL A 133 2.30 -5.95 11.20
CA VAL A 133 3.41 -5.07 11.61
C VAL A 133 3.44 -3.76 10.82
N VAL A 134 3.10 -3.78 9.53
CA VAL A 134 2.97 -2.55 8.72
C VAL A 134 1.85 -1.69 9.29
N LEU A 135 0.67 -2.27 9.56
CA LEU A 135 -0.46 -1.54 10.12
C LEU A 135 -0.16 -0.98 11.51
N LYS A 136 0.41 -1.78 12.43
CA LYS A 136 0.82 -1.31 13.76
C LYS A 136 1.85 -0.18 13.65
N THR A 137 2.84 -0.31 12.78
CA THR A 137 3.86 0.73 12.57
C THR A 137 3.24 2.03 12.06
N ILE A 138 2.30 1.95 11.11
CA ILE A 138 1.59 3.12 10.61
C ILE A 138 0.80 3.79 11.72
N LEU A 139 0.00 3.03 12.48
CA LEU A 139 -0.83 3.57 13.55
C LEU A 139 0.00 4.24 14.65
N SER A 140 1.18 3.70 14.97
CA SER A 140 2.06 4.27 16.01
C SER A 140 2.75 5.57 15.59
N HIS A 141 3.09 5.73 14.29
CA HIS A 141 3.78 6.93 13.79
C HIS A 141 2.84 7.97 13.20
N ALA A 142 1.62 7.58 12.83
CA ALA A 142 0.66 8.48 12.21
C ALA A 142 0.38 9.75 13.02
N PRO A 143 0.15 9.74 14.35
CA PRO A 143 -0.16 10.94 15.13
C PRO A 143 0.80 12.12 14.91
N GLU A 144 2.10 11.83 14.79
CA GLU A 144 3.16 12.82 14.61
C GLU A 144 3.36 13.22 13.14
N ASN A 145 2.80 12.43 12.21
CA ASN A 145 3.02 12.54 10.77
C ASN A 145 1.73 12.85 9.99
N PHE A 146 0.64 13.21 10.68
CA PHE A 146 -0.55 13.73 10.01
C PHE A 146 -0.20 15.02 9.26
N PRO A 147 -0.73 15.22 8.03
CA PRO A 147 -0.46 16.42 7.26
C PRO A 147 -0.85 17.69 8.06
N MET A 148 0.04 18.69 8.06
CA MET A 148 0.20 19.91 8.89
C MET A 148 -1.04 20.73 9.34
N LYS A 149 -2.28 20.31 9.06
CA LYS A 149 -3.53 20.94 9.50
C LYS A 149 -4.55 19.98 10.13
N GLY A 150 -4.22 18.70 10.27
CA GLY A 150 -5.05 17.72 10.98
C GLY A 150 -4.35 17.28 12.26
N SER A 151 -4.99 17.49 13.40
CA SER A 151 -4.73 16.62 14.55
C SER A 151 -5.62 15.39 14.39
N PRO A 152 -5.13 14.19 14.73
CA PRO A 152 -5.99 13.02 14.78
C PRO A 152 -7.20 13.30 15.69
N SER A 153 -8.36 12.79 15.31
CA SER A 153 -9.57 12.86 16.12
C SER A 153 -9.38 12.08 17.43
N PRO A 154 -10.08 12.44 18.52
CA PRO A 154 -10.08 11.62 19.74
C PRO A 154 -10.49 10.17 19.47
N GLN A 155 -11.40 9.96 18.50
CA GLN A 155 -11.81 8.65 18.01
C GLN A 155 -10.64 7.88 17.39
N TYR A 156 -9.79 8.54 16.60
CA TYR A 156 -8.60 7.94 16.04
C TYR A 156 -7.64 7.41 17.12
N ALA A 157 -7.42 8.17 18.19
CA ALA A 157 -6.54 7.75 19.28
C ALA A 157 -7.02 6.44 19.92
N GLN A 158 -8.31 6.34 20.23
CA GLN A 158 -8.92 5.13 20.80
C GLN A 158 -8.81 3.93 19.85
N ILE A 159 -9.12 4.14 18.57
CA ILE A 159 -9.04 3.07 17.56
C ILE A 159 -7.61 2.57 17.41
N SER A 160 -6.64 3.48 17.35
CA SER A 160 -5.23 3.15 17.16
C SER A 160 -4.68 2.41 18.38
N GLU A 161 -4.96 2.91 19.59
CA GLU A 161 -4.53 2.29 20.84
C GLU A 161 -5.08 0.86 20.95
N GLY A 162 -6.38 0.66 20.72
CA GLY A 162 -6.97 -0.67 20.81
C GLY A 162 -6.39 -1.66 19.80
N PHE A 163 -6.04 -1.23 18.58
CA PHE A 163 -5.36 -2.13 17.64
C PHE A 163 -3.93 -2.47 18.10
N LEU A 164 -3.19 -1.48 18.61
CA LEU A 164 -1.81 -1.64 19.07
C LEU A 164 -1.74 -2.64 20.25
N GLN A 165 -2.72 -2.59 21.15
CA GLN A 165 -2.87 -3.47 22.31
C GLN A 165 -3.54 -4.82 22.00
N ASP A 166 -3.81 -5.11 20.72
CA ASP A 166 -4.49 -6.34 20.28
C ASP A 166 -5.94 -6.50 20.82
N GLU A 167 -6.60 -5.39 21.20
CA GLU A 167 -8.01 -5.34 21.62
C GLU A 167 -8.98 -5.62 20.47
N PHE A 168 -8.49 -5.76 19.23
CA PHE A 168 -9.32 -6.18 18.10
C PHE A 168 -9.93 -7.58 18.23
N LEU A 169 -9.52 -8.34 19.26
CA LEU A 169 -10.15 -9.59 19.66
C LEU A 169 -11.46 -9.38 20.46
N GLU A 170 -11.73 -8.15 20.88
CA GLU A 170 -12.88 -7.76 21.68
C GLU A 170 -14.06 -7.28 20.82
N THR A 171 -15.25 -7.73 21.19
CA THR A 171 -16.52 -7.39 20.51
C THR A 171 -16.80 -5.88 20.54
N GLU A 172 -16.49 -5.21 21.65
CA GLU A 172 -16.76 -3.77 21.82
C GLU A 172 -15.91 -2.92 20.87
N TYR A 173 -14.63 -3.27 20.72
CA TYR A 173 -13.72 -2.60 19.80
C TYR A 173 -14.21 -2.71 18.34
N ILE A 174 -14.63 -3.90 17.91
CA ILE A 174 -15.18 -4.12 16.55
C ILE A 174 -16.46 -3.31 16.35
N THR A 175 -17.34 -3.27 17.36
CA THR A 175 -18.56 -2.47 17.33
C THR A 175 -18.24 -0.99 17.10
N ASN A 176 -17.22 -0.48 17.79
CA ASN A 176 -16.79 0.91 17.65
C ASN A 176 -16.22 1.19 16.24
N LEU A 177 -15.38 0.29 15.72
CA LEU A 177 -14.85 0.39 14.35
C LEU A 177 -15.97 0.43 13.30
N MET A 178 -16.94 -0.48 13.39
CA MET A 178 -18.06 -0.54 12.45
C MET A 178 -18.87 0.77 12.48
N LYS A 179 -19.16 1.30 13.67
CA LYS A 179 -19.86 2.59 13.81
C LYS A 179 -19.09 3.75 13.16
N VAL A 180 -17.77 3.79 13.30
CA VAL A 180 -16.93 4.84 12.70
C VAL A 180 -16.84 4.69 11.18
N PHE A 181 -16.84 3.45 10.69
CA PHE A 181 -16.85 3.14 9.26
C PHE A 181 -18.18 3.47 8.57
N GLU A 182 -19.30 3.28 9.28
CA GLU A 182 -20.65 3.63 8.81
C GLU A 182 -20.93 5.14 8.96
N ILE A 183 -20.53 5.75 10.09
CA ILE A 183 -20.83 7.14 10.47
C ILE A 183 -19.52 7.93 10.60
N HIS A 184 -19.00 8.39 9.46
CA HIS A 184 -17.72 9.10 9.37
C HIS A 184 -17.82 10.62 9.59
N GLU A 185 -18.90 11.12 10.20
CA GLU A 185 -19.11 12.55 10.46
C GLU A 185 -18.11 13.13 11.48
N LYS A 186 -17.64 12.31 12.43
CA LYS A 186 -16.76 12.72 13.55
C LYS A 186 -15.25 12.60 13.26
N LEU A 187 -14.87 12.20 12.06
CA LEU A 187 -13.47 12.09 11.65
C LEU A 187 -12.81 13.48 11.51
N ALA A 188 -11.47 13.51 11.47
CA ALA A 188 -10.67 14.74 11.38
C ALA A 188 -11.01 15.67 10.19
N THR A 189 -10.40 16.86 10.13
CA THR A 189 -10.54 17.82 9.01
C THR A 189 -10.07 17.22 7.68
N SER A 190 -10.57 17.73 6.54
CA SER A 190 -10.40 17.23 5.15
C SER A 190 -9.28 16.19 4.90
N ALA A 191 -8.01 16.60 5.01
CA ALA A 191 -6.89 15.69 4.74
C ALA A 191 -6.73 14.57 5.79
N GLY A 192 -6.98 14.87 7.07
CA GLY A 192 -6.99 13.88 8.15
C GLY A 192 -8.17 12.92 8.05
N LYS A 193 -9.35 13.41 7.61
CA LYS A 193 -10.56 12.60 7.42
C LYS A 193 -10.31 11.38 6.55
N ARG A 194 -9.67 11.63 5.40
CA ARG A 194 -9.31 10.63 4.40
C ARG A 194 -8.39 9.55 4.96
N ILE A 195 -7.41 9.97 5.75
CA ILE A 195 -6.39 9.08 6.32
C ILE A 195 -7.02 8.23 7.43
N GLU A 196 -7.74 8.85 8.36
CA GLU A 196 -8.42 8.13 9.45
C GLU A 196 -9.41 7.11 8.92
N TYR A 197 -10.23 7.49 7.92
CA TYR A 197 -11.18 6.59 7.30
C TYR A 197 -10.50 5.35 6.68
N GLN A 198 -9.41 5.57 5.93
CA GLN A 198 -8.63 4.47 5.36
C GLN A 198 -8.01 3.59 6.44
N LEU A 199 -7.50 4.14 7.53
CA LEU A 199 -6.92 3.37 8.64
C LEU A 199 -7.98 2.50 9.34
N VAL A 200 -9.18 3.04 9.58
CA VAL A 200 -10.32 2.26 10.08
C VAL A 200 -10.68 1.13 9.12
N TYR A 201 -10.75 1.42 7.82
CA TYR A 201 -10.95 0.41 6.78
C TYR A 201 -9.88 -0.68 6.85
N TYR A 202 -8.59 -0.32 6.91
CA TYR A 202 -7.50 -1.32 6.93
C TYR A 202 -7.55 -2.21 8.18
N ILE A 203 -7.93 -1.67 9.34
CA ILE A 203 -8.13 -2.46 10.55
C ILE A 203 -9.30 -3.44 10.35
N LEU A 204 -10.45 -2.97 9.88
CA LEU A 204 -11.62 -3.82 9.64
C LEU A 204 -11.34 -4.90 8.60
N ASP A 205 -10.67 -4.53 7.51
CA ASP A 205 -10.28 -5.45 6.44
C ASP A 205 -9.27 -6.49 6.94
N PHE A 206 -8.29 -6.10 7.76
CA PHE A 206 -7.37 -7.03 8.42
C PHE A 206 -8.11 -8.05 9.29
N ILE A 207 -9.02 -7.60 10.16
CA ILE A 207 -9.79 -8.49 11.04
C ILE A 207 -10.67 -9.42 10.18
N ASN A 208 -11.33 -8.88 9.15
CA ASN A 208 -12.17 -9.65 8.24
C ASN A 208 -11.40 -10.72 7.44
N GLN A 209 -10.18 -10.42 7.01
CA GLN A 209 -9.37 -11.36 6.23
C GLN A 209 -8.71 -12.43 7.12
N TYR A 210 -8.16 -12.04 8.27
CA TYR A 210 -7.27 -12.89 9.06
C TYR A 210 -7.86 -13.38 10.38
N HIS A 211 -8.91 -12.73 10.89
CA HIS A 211 -9.56 -13.04 12.16
C HIS A 211 -11.08 -13.27 11.98
N GLN A 212 -11.47 -13.99 10.92
CA GLN A 212 -12.88 -14.26 10.59
C GLN A 212 -13.72 -14.79 11.75
N LYS A 213 -13.15 -15.63 12.62
CA LYS A 213 -13.85 -16.17 13.80
C LYS A 213 -14.25 -15.06 14.79
N VAL A 214 -13.43 -14.02 14.90
CA VAL A 214 -13.71 -12.86 15.74
C VAL A 214 -14.87 -12.05 15.14
N MET A 215 -14.86 -11.80 13.82
CA MET A 215 -15.98 -11.17 13.11
C MET A 215 -17.28 -11.98 13.23
N GLN A 216 -17.22 -13.30 13.04
CA GLN A 216 -18.38 -14.19 13.18
C GLN A 216 -18.94 -14.21 14.60
N LYS A 217 -18.07 -14.22 15.62
CA LYS A 217 -18.49 -14.15 17.03
C LYS A 217 -19.23 -12.84 17.31
N HIS A 218 -18.75 -11.72 16.76
CA HIS A 218 -19.38 -10.41 16.92
C HIS A 218 -20.75 -10.34 16.21
N MET A 219 -20.83 -10.81 14.97
CA MET A 219 -22.06 -10.73 14.16
C MET A 219 -23.07 -11.86 14.40
N GLY A 220 -22.74 -12.81 15.29
CA GLY A 220 -23.60 -13.92 15.70
C GLY A 220 -23.52 -15.15 14.78
N TYR A 221 -23.90 -16.32 15.33
CA TYR A 221 -24.05 -17.57 14.59
C TYR A 221 -25.20 -17.45 13.58
N GLY A 222 -24.90 -17.15 12.33
CA GLY A 222 -25.90 -16.98 11.26
C GLY A 222 -25.54 -15.91 10.24
N TRP A 223 -24.49 -15.12 10.48
CA TRP A 223 -23.98 -14.15 9.52
C TRP A 223 -23.48 -14.85 8.25
N LYS A 224 -24.30 -14.82 7.20
CA LYS A 224 -23.88 -15.17 5.85
C LYS A 224 -23.17 -13.94 5.27
N LYS A 225 -21.92 -14.14 4.82
CA LYS A 225 -21.03 -13.18 4.14
C LYS A 225 -21.66 -12.39 2.97
N ASP A 226 -22.85 -12.80 2.53
CA ASP A 226 -23.57 -12.21 1.40
C ASP A 226 -24.82 -11.39 1.84
N SER A 227 -25.03 -11.15 3.14
CA SER A 227 -26.33 -10.64 3.64
C SER A 227 -26.33 -9.34 4.47
N SER A 228 -25.18 -8.83 4.95
CA SER A 228 -25.14 -7.52 5.63
C SER A 228 -24.65 -6.41 4.69
N ASN A 229 -25.17 -5.19 4.87
CA ASN A 229 -24.67 -4.00 4.17
C ASN A 229 -23.16 -3.84 4.40
N PHE A 230 -22.68 -4.16 5.60
CA PHE A 230 -21.27 -4.08 5.98
C PHE A 230 -20.31 -4.90 5.09
N ASP A 231 -20.67 -6.13 4.70
CA ASP A 231 -19.83 -6.92 3.78
C ASP A 231 -19.70 -6.27 2.42
N ARG A 232 -20.81 -5.72 1.92
CA ARG A 232 -20.86 -5.02 0.64
C ARG A 232 -20.07 -3.71 0.72
N GLU A 233 -20.09 -3.02 1.85
CA GLU A 233 -19.32 -1.80 2.11
C GLU A 233 -17.82 -2.09 2.15
N LEU A 234 -17.38 -3.13 2.87
CA LEU A 234 -15.99 -3.55 2.88
C LEU A 234 -15.52 -4.02 1.50
N ASP A 235 -16.33 -4.82 0.79
CA ASP A 235 -15.96 -5.25 -0.56
C ASP A 235 -15.88 -4.06 -1.52
N PHE A 236 -16.86 -3.14 -1.47
CA PHE A 236 -16.81 -1.89 -2.23
C PHE A 236 -15.51 -1.13 -1.98
N MET A 237 -15.14 -0.88 -0.71
CA MET A 237 -13.90 -0.17 -0.38
C MET A 237 -12.66 -0.89 -0.91
N ARG A 238 -12.61 -2.22 -0.78
CA ARG A 238 -11.50 -3.02 -1.31
C ARG A 238 -11.36 -2.83 -2.81
N ARG A 239 -12.45 -2.93 -3.57
CA ARG A 239 -12.42 -2.76 -5.03
C ARG A 239 -12.12 -1.32 -5.45
N TYR A 240 -12.72 -0.35 -4.76
CA TYR A 240 -12.56 1.08 -5.02
C TYR A 240 -11.11 1.53 -4.81
N LEU A 241 -10.51 1.20 -3.67
CA LEU A 241 -9.12 1.57 -3.40
C LEU A 241 -8.17 0.86 -4.38
N LYS A 242 -8.39 -0.43 -4.68
CA LYS A 242 -7.63 -1.16 -5.70
C LYS A 242 -7.74 -0.52 -7.10
N LYS A 243 -8.92 -0.04 -7.49
CA LYS A 243 -9.16 0.62 -8.79
C LYS A 243 -8.35 1.91 -8.94
N TYR A 244 -8.35 2.76 -7.92
CA TYR A 244 -7.77 4.12 -8.01
C TYR A 244 -6.30 4.22 -7.60
N ARG A 245 -5.91 3.64 -6.45
CA ARG A 245 -4.55 3.85 -5.91
C ARG A 245 -3.48 2.98 -6.58
N ASN A 246 -3.85 1.78 -7.04
CA ASN A 246 -2.88 0.77 -7.50
C ASN A 246 -2.65 0.80 -9.02
N ARG A 247 -3.66 1.12 -9.84
CA ARG A 247 -3.51 1.15 -11.31
C ARG A 247 -2.64 2.29 -11.83
N PHE A 248 -2.63 3.40 -11.11
CA PHE A 248 -1.86 4.57 -11.50
C PHE A 248 -0.35 4.37 -11.28
N LEU A 249 0.03 3.67 -10.22
CA LEU A 249 1.44 3.51 -9.81
C LEU A 249 2.07 2.19 -10.24
N ASP A 250 1.29 1.11 -10.38
CA ASP A 250 1.86 -0.18 -10.72
C ASP A 250 0.89 -1.05 -11.53
N ARG A 251 1.17 -1.20 -12.83
CA ARG A 251 0.38 -2.05 -13.72
C ARG A 251 0.46 -3.54 -13.38
N ARG A 252 1.40 -4.00 -12.55
CA ARG A 252 1.47 -5.41 -12.14
C ARG A 252 0.32 -5.79 -11.21
N TYR A 253 -0.33 -4.78 -10.61
CA TYR A 253 -1.50 -4.95 -9.76
C TYR A 253 -2.76 -5.22 -10.60
N THR A 254 -2.81 -6.41 -11.21
CA THR A 254 -3.93 -6.89 -12.01
C THR A 254 -4.78 -7.85 -11.19
N ASP A 255 -5.69 -7.29 -10.39
CA ASP A 255 -6.75 -8.07 -9.76
C ASP A 255 -8.03 -7.96 -10.61
N ALA A 256 -8.72 -9.08 -10.80
CA ALA A 256 -10.03 -9.14 -11.45
C ALA A 256 -11.11 -8.43 -10.61
N SER A 257 -10.95 -8.32 -9.29
CA SER A 257 -11.92 -7.69 -8.39
C SER A 257 -11.89 -6.16 -8.39
N GLN A 258 -11.41 -5.51 -9.45
CA GLN A 258 -11.36 -4.04 -9.54
C GLN A 258 -12.61 -3.45 -10.21
N ASP A 259 -13.48 -4.32 -10.72
CA ASP A 259 -14.72 -3.92 -11.34
C ASP A 259 -15.73 -3.49 -10.27
N LEU A 260 -16.19 -2.24 -10.40
CA LEU A 260 -17.22 -1.64 -9.57
C LEU A 260 -18.62 -1.77 -10.20
N GLY A 261 -18.73 -2.33 -11.41
CA GLY A 261 -19.98 -2.43 -12.17
C GLY A 261 -21.11 -3.12 -11.40
N ASP A 262 -20.80 -4.17 -10.63
CA ASP A 262 -21.79 -4.89 -9.81
C ASP A 262 -22.33 -4.07 -8.63
N PHE A 263 -21.53 -3.13 -8.11
CA PHE A 263 -21.97 -2.20 -7.07
C PHE A 263 -22.74 -1.02 -7.65
N ILE A 264 -22.43 -0.68 -8.89
CA ILE A 264 -22.88 0.52 -9.58
C ILE A 264 -23.76 0.08 -10.77
N GLY A 265 -24.81 -0.69 -10.44
CA GLY A 265 -25.83 -1.11 -11.38
C GLY A 265 -26.67 0.07 -11.90
N PHE A 266 -26.18 0.67 -12.99
CA PHE A 266 -26.82 1.59 -13.95
C PHE A 266 -27.31 2.98 -13.50
N GLU A 267 -27.17 3.93 -14.42
CA GLU A 267 -27.65 5.32 -14.43
C GLU A 267 -29.11 5.50 -13.93
N SER A 268 -29.92 4.45 -13.92
CA SER A 268 -31.27 4.39 -13.36
C SER A 268 -31.35 4.54 -11.84
N ALA A 269 -30.27 4.27 -11.08
CA ALA A 269 -30.26 4.44 -9.63
C ALA A 269 -30.02 5.90 -9.19
N ARG A 270 -29.69 6.81 -10.12
CA ARG A 270 -29.46 8.25 -9.86
C ARG A 270 -30.66 8.99 -9.27
N THR A 271 -31.85 8.41 -9.34
CA THR A 271 -33.09 9.07 -8.90
C THR A 271 -33.57 8.61 -7.53
N ASP A 272 -32.95 7.60 -6.91
CA ASP A 272 -33.48 6.94 -5.71
C ASP A 272 -32.47 6.83 -4.54
N TYR A 273 -31.53 7.78 -4.48
CA TYR A 273 -30.49 7.83 -3.43
C TYR A 273 -31.06 7.85 -2.00
N GLY A 274 -32.26 8.40 -1.82
CA GLY A 274 -32.91 8.48 -0.51
C GLY A 274 -33.43 7.15 0.02
N SER A 275 -33.62 6.14 -0.84
CA SER A 275 -34.25 4.86 -0.45
C SER A 275 -33.28 3.69 -0.36
N ASN A 276 -32.04 3.82 -0.86
CA ASN A 276 -31.01 2.79 -0.79
C ASN A 276 -29.87 3.19 0.17
N PRO A 277 -29.86 2.68 1.42
CA PRO A 277 -28.84 3.03 2.41
C PRO A 277 -27.40 2.76 1.97
N PHE A 278 -27.18 1.71 1.18
CA PHE A 278 -25.85 1.36 0.70
C PHE A 278 -25.32 2.37 -0.33
N LEU A 279 -26.17 2.78 -1.29
CA LEU A 279 -25.79 3.82 -2.26
C LEU A 279 -25.61 5.19 -1.59
N PHE A 280 -26.45 5.51 -0.61
CA PHE A 280 -26.29 6.72 0.20
C PHE A 280 -24.95 6.71 0.96
N TRP A 281 -24.58 5.57 1.56
CA TRP A 281 -23.29 5.41 2.22
C TRP A 281 -22.12 5.60 1.24
N ILE A 282 -22.14 4.97 0.05
CA ILE A 282 -21.09 5.15 -0.96
C ILE A 282 -20.93 6.64 -1.28
N PHE A 283 -22.04 7.34 -1.57
CA PHE A 283 -22.00 8.77 -1.87
C PHE A 283 -21.35 9.57 -0.74
N THR A 284 -21.76 9.30 0.50
CA THR A 284 -21.28 10.03 1.68
C THR A 284 -19.79 9.77 1.94
N VAL A 285 -19.31 8.55 1.71
CA VAL A 285 -17.88 8.20 1.85
C VAL A 285 -17.03 8.84 0.75
N LEU A 286 -17.50 8.82 -0.49
CA LEU A 286 -16.72 9.35 -1.62
C LEU A 286 -16.65 10.88 -1.58
N THR A 287 -17.76 11.55 -1.30
CA THR A 287 -17.80 13.03 -1.26
C THR A 287 -17.26 13.62 0.04
N GLY A 288 -17.31 12.88 1.14
CA GLY A 288 -16.80 13.31 2.44
C GLY A 288 -15.30 13.01 2.60
N PRO A 289 -14.91 11.80 3.05
CA PRO A 289 -13.51 11.42 3.22
C PRO A 289 -12.62 11.54 1.98
N PHE A 290 -13.11 11.19 0.78
CA PHE A 290 -12.29 11.17 -0.44
C PHE A 290 -12.45 12.41 -1.34
N GLU A 291 -13.35 13.33 -0.98
CA GLU A 291 -13.56 14.62 -1.65
C GLU A 291 -13.84 14.53 -3.17
N HIS A 292 -14.42 13.42 -3.63
CA HIS A 292 -14.93 13.32 -4.99
C HIS A 292 -16.01 14.36 -5.23
N GLN A 293 -15.99 15.02 -6.40
CA GLN A 293 -16.99 16.06 -6.69
C GLN A 293 -18.38 15.48 -6.93
N ASN A 294 -18.44 14.29 -7.52
CA ASN A 294 -19.68 13.60 -7.85
C ASN A 294 -19.41 12.12 -8.19
N TRP A 295 -20.49 11.39 -8.45
CA TRP A 295 -20.45 9.99 -8.90
C TRP A 295 -19.76 9.77 -10.25
N ASP A 296 -19.73 10.77 -11.15
CA ASP A 296 -19.12 10.59 -12.49
C ASP A 296 -17.63 10.27 -12.40
N GLU A 297 -16.97 10.74 -11.34
CA GLU A 297 -15.58 10.42 -11.04
C GLU A 297 -15.34 8.92 -10.85
N LEU A 298 -16.34 8.14 -10.40
CA LEU A 298 -16.24 6.69 -10.28
C LEU A 298 -16.16 5.96 -11.62
N PHE A 299 -16.60 6.61 -12.70
CA PHE A 299 -16.63 6.02 -14.05
C PHE A 299 -15.46 6.46 -14.92
N LYS A 300 -14.66 7.44 -14.47
CA LYS A 300 -13.45 7.86 -15.17
C LYS A 300 -12.45 6.71 -15.22
N ASP A 301 -11.75 6.63 -16.36
CA ASP A 301 -10.71 5.62 -16.55
C ASP A 301 -9.56 5.84 -15.55
N PRO A 302 -9.00 4.76 -14.97
CA PRO A 302 -7.79 4.85 -14.15
C PRO A 302 -6.67 5.53 -14.92
N GLY A 303 -6.22 6.70 -14.45
CA GLY A 303 -5.24 7.57 -15.12
C GLY A 303 -5.77 8.93 -15.57
N GLU A 304 -7.09 9.12 -15.66
CA GLU A 304 -7.67 10.47 -15.79
C GLU A 304 -7.62 11.23 -14.47
N MET A 305 -7.79 10.51 -13.38
CA MET A 305 -7.53 10.96 -12.02
C MET A 305 -6.33 10.20 -11.46
N SER A 306 -5.43 10.93 -10.80
CA SER A 306 -4.16 10.43 -10.30
C SER A 306 -4.17 10.55 -8.78
N TYR A 307 -4.03 9.44 -8.06
CA TYR A 307 -4.04 9.43 -6.60
C TYR A 307 -2.77 8.82 -6.03
N THR A 308 -2.38 9.26 -4.83
CA THR A 308 -1.37 8.57 -4.03
C THR A 308 -1.94 7.27 -3.45
N LEU A 309 -1.10 6.46 -2.81
CA LEU A 309 -1.53 5.24 -2.11
C LEU A 309 -2.59 5.50 -1.02
N TRP A 310 -2.60 6.72 -0.49
CA TRP A 310 -3.52 7.17 0.55
C TRP A 310 -4.58 8.11 -0.03
N MET A 311 -4.86 8.00 -1.32
CA MET A 311 -5.98 8.66 -2.01
C MET A 311 -5.91 10.19 -2.04
N ARG A 312 -4.72 10.81 -1.91
CA ARG A 312 -4.56 12.24 -2.19
C ARG A 312 -4.50 12.45 -3.70
N GLU A 313 -5.30 13.37 -4.23
CA GLU A 313 -5.23 13.74 -5.64
C GLU A 313 -3.86 14.37 -5.98
N ILE A 314 -3.28 13.90 -7.08
CA ILE A 314 -1.99 14.34 -7.61
C ILE A 314 -2.27 15.18 -8.85
N GLY A 315 -2.01 16.48 -8.76
CA GLY A 315 -2.05 17.35 -9.93
C GLY A 315 -1.02 16.91 -10.99
N ARG A 316 -1.37 17.07 -12.28
CA ARG A 316 -0.54 16.65 -13.42
C ARG A 316 0.93 17.09 -13.34
N GLY A 317 1.20 18.29 -12.80
CA GLY A 317 2.57 18.81 -12.63
C GLY A 317 3.42 18.01 -11.65
N LYS A 318 2.86 17.63 -10.49
CA LYS A 318 3.55 16.81 -9.48
C LYS A 318 3.78 15.38 -9.97
N LEU A 319 2.81 14.84 -10.71
CA LEU A 319 2.97 13.56 -11.37
C LEU A 319 4.15 13.59 -12.36
N HIS A 320 4.21 14.62 -13.19
CA HIS A 320 5.29 14.76 -14.17
C HIS A 320 6.67 14.86 -13.50
N GLU A 321 6.77 15.57 -12.39
CA GLU A 321 8.00 15.64 -11.59
C GLU A 321 8.39 14.27 -11.03
N PHE A 322 7.45 13.54 -10.44
CA PHE A 322 7.69 12.17 -9.95
C PHE A 322 8.21 11.26 -11.07
N LEU A 323 7.50 11.20 -12.20
CA LEU A 323 7.89 10.33 -13.32
C LEU A 323 9.28 10.68 -13.85
N ARG A 324 9.68 11.96 -13.89
CA ARG A 324 11.05 12.33 -14.31
C ARG A 324 12.15 11.77 -13.41
N ASN A 325 11.85 11.58 -12.13
CA ASN A 325 12.79 11.11 -11.11
C ASN A 325 12.78 9.58 -10.94
N VAL A 326 11.78 8.89 -11.49
CA VAL A 326 11.76 7.42 -11.53
C VAL A 326 12.84 6.92 -12.50
N PRO A 327 13.68 5.95 -12.09
CA PRO A 327 14.67 5.33 -12.98
C PRO A 327 14.03 4.76 -14.24
N ASP A 328 14.70 4.86 -15.39
CA ASP A 328 14.11 4.46 -16.68
C ASP A 328 13.68 2.97 -16.73
N GLU A 329 14.39 2.11 -15.99
CA GLU A 329 14.08 0.70 -15.80
C GLU A 329 12.75 0.47 -15.07
N GLN A 330 12.34 1.43 -14.24
CA GLN A 330 11.10 1.41 -13.47
C GLN A 330 9.97 2.17 -14.15
N LEU A 331 10.25 3.12 -15.07
CA LEU A 331 9.24 3.93 -15.76
C LEU A 331 8.14 3.12 -16.47
N SER A 332 8.51 1.98 -17.06
CA SER A 332 7.56 1.08 -17.73
C SER A 332 6.45 0.56 -16.81
N GLN A 333 6.67 0.62 -15.49
CA GLN A 333 5.74 0.16 -14.45
C GLN A 333 4.64 1.19 -14.14
N TYR A 334 4.87 2.48 -14.46
CA TYR A 334 4.04 3.63 -14.03
C TYR A 334 3.22 4.32 -15.14
N LEU A 335 3.48 4.07 -16.43
CA LEU A 335 2.79 4.80 -17.52
C LEU A 335 1.36 4.25 -17.75
N PRO A 336 0.31 5.05 -18.02
CA PRO A 336 -1.03 4.58 -18.43
C PRO A 336 -1.14 4.20 -19.93
N LEU A 337 -2.03 3.26 -20.30
CA LEU A 337 -2.20 2.79 -21.69
C LEU A 337 -2.76 3.87 -22.62
N SER A 338 -3.53 4.81 -22.09
CA SER A 338 -4.05 5.97 -22.83
C SER A 338 -2.94 6.93 -23.28
N MET A 339 -1.80 6.96 -22.58
CA MET A 339 -0.61 7.73 -22.98
C MET A 339 0.39 6.91 -23.81
N ALA A 340 0.24 5.58 -23.83
CA ALA A 340 1.07 4.67 -24.65
C ALA A 340 0.51 4.46 -26.08
N LYS A 341 -0.73 4.87 -26.35
CA LYS A 341 -1.32 4.90 -27.71
C LYS A 341 -0.67 6.02 -28.53
N GLY A 342 0.55 5.77 -28.98
CA GLY A 342 1.33 6.69 -29.81
C GLY A 342 2.78 6.26 -30.03
N VAL A 343 3.30 5.35 -29.21
CA VAL A 343 4.70 4.91 -29.31
C VAL A 343 4.75 3.41 -29.65
N PRO A 344 5.22 3.03 -30.85
CA PRO A 344 5.36 1.62 -31.20
C PRO A 344 6.48 0.99 -30.36
N ILE A 345 6.15 0.02 -29.52
CA ILE A 345 7.12 -0.82 -28.81
C ILE A 345 7.18 -2.17 -29.51
N ARG A 346 8.26 -2.47 -30.24
CA ARG A 346 8.66 -3.85 -30.52
C ARG A 346 10.17 -4.03 -30.72
N PRO A 347 10.69 -5.26 -30.45
CA PRO A 347 12.07 -5.50 -30.07
C PRO A 347 12.97 -5.87 -31.25
N GLY A 348 14.24 -5.51 -31.14
CA GLY A 348 15.35 -6.14 -31.86
C GLY A 348 15.44 -5.86 -33.36
N SER A 349 16.19 -4.82 -33.73
CA SER A 349 17.31 -4.88 -34.70
C SER A 349 17.58 -3.53 -35.38
N SER A 350 18.87 -3.19 -35.40
CA SER A 350 19.60 -2.25 -36.28
C SER A 350 18.78 -1.45 -37.32
N ARG A 351 18.57 -0.15 -37.05
CA ARG A 351 19.01 0.98 -37.89
C ARG A 351 18.55 2.30 -37.28
N ARG A 352 19.46 3.29 -37.26
CA ARG A 352 19.29 4.63 -36.70
C ARG A 352 17.98 5.29 -37.16
N LYS A 353 17.04 5.45 -36.23
CA LYS A 353 16.03 6.51 -36.24
C LYS A 353 16.10 7.20 -34.89
N THR A 354 16.13 8.53 -34.91
CA THR A 354 16.21 9.40 -33.74
C THR A 354 15.07 9.11 -32.78
N TRP A 355 15.43 8.78 -31.54
CA TRP A 355 14.50 8.46 -30.46
C TRP A 355 14.06 9.75 -29.77
N ILE A 356 12.76 9.90 -29.55
CA ILE A 356 12.19 10.85 -28.58
C ILE A 356 12.05 10.04 -27.29
N SER A 357 12.72 10.45 -26.21
CA SER A 357 12.62 9.78 -24.92
C SER A 357 11.17 9.85 -24.42
N ALA A 358 10.73 8.86 -23.63
CA ALA A 358 9.47 8.97 -22.90
C ALA A 358 9.43 10.26 -22.04
N LYS A 359 10.60 10.77 -21.63
CA LYS A 359 10.79 12.06 -20.94
C LYS A 359 10.52 13.28 -21.84
N ASP A 360 10.75 13.17 -23.15
CA ASP A 360 10.58 14.25 -24.12
C ASP A 360 9.12 14.39 -24.61
N LEU A 361 8.34 13.31 -24.56
CA LEU A 361 6.89 13.32 -24.86
C LEU A 361 6.08 14.21 -23.89
N PHE A 362 6.58 14.40 -22.67
CA PHE A 362 5.92 15.25 -21.68
C PHE A 362 6.40 16.72 -21.70
N ALA A 363 7.49 17.03 -22.41
CA ALA A 363 7.96 18.41 -22.60
C ALA A 363 7.17 19.19 -23.66
N GLY A 364 6.41 18.49 -24.52
CA GLY A 364 5.68 19.09 -25.66
C GLY A 364 4.30 19.69 -25.34
N GLY A 365 3.89 19.74 -24.07
CA GLY A 365 2.57 20.19 -23.63
C GLY A 365 2.55 21.58 -23.00
N ALA A 366 3.40 22.50 -23.45
CA ALA A 366 3.31 23.92 -23.11
C ALA A 366 3.06 24.71 -24.40
N ASN A 367 1.78 24.87 -24.74
CA ASN A 367 1.22 26.02 -25.46
C ASN A 367 -0.28 26.08 -25.19
#